data_AF-A0A5C8LP07-F1
#
_entry.id   AF-A0A5C8LP07-F1
#
_cell.length_a   1.000
_cell.length_b   1.000
_cell.length_c   1.000
_cell.angle_alpha   90.00
_cell.angle_beta   90.00
_cell.angle_gamma   90.00
#
_symmetry.space_group_name_H-M   'P 1'
#
loop_
_entity.id
_entity.type
_entity.pdbx_description
1 polymer ?
#
loop_
_entity_poly.entity_id
_entity_poly.type
_entity_poly.pdbx_seq_one_letter_code
_entity_poly.pdbx_strand_id
1 'polypeptide(L)' 'MKCLQTVHKLHPFHDEINESILLGYARMGDRQSMIRHYERFTRLLKEELGIEPMETTVRLYQRLCSGSAKDISMA' A
#
# COMPACT_ATOMS: atom_id res chain seq x y z
N MET A 1 6.30 -10.01 5.41
CA MET A 1 5.15 -9.21 5.91
C MET A 1 5.31 -8.72 7.36
N LYS A 2 5.70 -9.55 8.33
CA LYS A 2 5.72 -9.16 9.76
C LYS A 2 6.59 -7.92 10.07
N CYS A 3 7.79 -7.83 9.51
CA CYS A 3 8.68 -6.68 9.71
C CYS A 3 8.09 -5.38 9.16
N LEU A 4 7.50 -5.40 7.96
CA LEU A 4 6.86 -4.24 7.34
C LEU A 4 5.67 -3.73 8.17
N GLN A 5 4.85 -4.63 8.71
CA GLN A 5 3.74 -4.28 9.59
C GLN A 5 4.21 -3.66 10.91
N THR A 6 5.36 -4.10 11.45
CA THR A 6 5.96 -3.49 12.65
C THR A 6 6.43 -2.07 12.35
N VAL A 7 7.15 -1.86 11.24
CA VAL A 7 7.64 -0.52 10.87
C VAL A 7 6.49 0.43 10.54
N HIS A 8 5.44 -0.05 9.85
CA HIS A 8 4.23 0.74 9.58
C HIS A 8 3.55 1.24 10.86
N LYS A 9 3.55 0.46 11.95
CA LYS A 9 2.99 0.93 13.23
C LYS A 9 3.79 2.09 13.84
N LEU A 10 5.09 2.16 13.57
CA LEU A 10 5.95 3.28 14.02
C LEU A 10 5.85 4.48 13.09
N HIS A 11 5.57 4.24 11.81
CA HIS A 11 5.54 5.23 10.74
C HIS A 11 4.27 5.10 9.89
N PRO A 12 3.07 5.35 10.47
CA PRO A 12 1.81 5.00 9.81
C PRO A 12 1.47 5.88 8.61
N PHE A 13 2.09 7.07 8.53
CA PHE A 13 1.86 8.06 7.46
C PHE A 13 2.83 7.94 6.28
N HIS A 14 3.80 7.01 6.31
CA HIS A 14 4.84 6.92 5.27
C HIS A 14 4.36 6.11 4.06
N ASP A 15 4.23 6.78 2.92
CA ASP A 15 3.86 6.17 1.63
C ASP A 15 4.75 4.98 1.24
N GLU A 16 6.08 5.11 1.30
CA GLU A 16 7.02 4.04 0.88
C GLU A 16 6.81 2.71 1.64
N ILE A 17 6.47 2.80 2.93
CA ILE A 17 6.16 1.62 3.75
C ILE A 17 4.82 1.02 3.33
N ASN A 18 3.82 1.86 3.06
CA ASN A 18 2.52 1.41 2.56
C ASN A 18 2.66 0.77 1.17
N GLU A 19 3.44 1.35 0.26
CA GLU A 19 3.74 0.79 -1.06
C GLU A 19 4.37 -0.62 -0.95
N SER A 20 5.33 -0.78 -0.03
CA SER A 20 5.96 -2.08 0.25
C SER A 20 4.96 -3.14 0.74
N ILE A 21 3.98 -2.73 1.55
CA ILE A 21 2.90 -3.62 2.04
C ILE A 21 1.94 -3.98 0.90
N LEU A 22 1.57 -3.01 0.03
CA LEU A 22 0.72 -3.27 -1.13
C LEU A 22 1.35 -4.28 -2.09
N LEU A 23 2.63 -4.10 -2.41
CA LEU A 23 3.41 -5.06 -3.21
C LEU A 23 3.50 -6.43 -2.54
N GLY A 24 3.67 -6.46 -1.21
CA GLY A 24 3.68 -7.70 -0.43
C GLY A 24 2.37 -8.48 -0.57
N TYR A 25 1.22 -7.82 -0.39
CA TYR A 25 -0.09 -8.45 -0.58
C TYR A 25 -0.32 -8.89 -2.03
N ALA A 26 0.07 -8.08 -3.01
CA ALA A 26 -0.07 -8.43 -4.42
C ALA A 26 0.74 -9.68 -4.79
N ARG A 27 1.99 -9.79 -4.33
CA ARG A 27 2.85 -10.99 -4.53
C ARG A 27 2.25 -12.25 -3.89
N MET A 28 1.52 -12.10 -2.79
CA MET A 28 0.83 -13.21 -2.12
C MET A 28 -0.50 -13.58 -2.78
N GLY A 29 -0.96 -12.83 -3.78
CA GLY A 29 -2.30 -12.97 -4.36
C GLY A 29 -3.43 -12.52 -3.43
N ASP A 30 -3.13 -11.89 -2.28
CA ASP A 30 -4.11 -11.44 -1.31
C ASP A 30 -4.61 -10.03 -1.65
N ARG A 31 -5.35 -9.95 -2.75
CA ARG A 31 -5.93 -8.70 -3.25
C ARG A 31 -6.88 -8.04 -2.24
N GLN A 32 -7.58 -8.84 -1.44
CA GLN A 32 -8.55 -8.32 -0.48
C GLN A 32 -7.86 -7.56 0.65
N SER A 33 -6.78 -8.11 1.21
CA SER A 33 -5.99 -7.41 2.22
C SER A 33 -5.26 -6.19 1.66
N MET A 34 -4.80 -6.25 0.41
CA MET A 34 -4.22 -5.10 -0.28
C MET A 34 -5.18 -3.90 -0.33
N ILE A 35 -6.42 -4.14 -0.79
CA ILE A 35 -7.44 -3.08 -0.90
C ILE A 35 -7.76 -2.48 0.46
N ARG A 36 -8.03 -3.33 1.47
CA ARG A 36 -8.33 -2.87 2.83
C ARG A 36 -7.17 -2.05 3.42
N HIS A 37 -5.94 -2.43 3.14
CA HIS A 37 -4.77 -1.70 3.64
C HIS A 37 -4.69 -0.30 3.01
N TYR A 38 -4.84 -0.20 1.69
CA TYR A 38 -4.85 1.09 0.99
C TYR A 38 -5.98 2.01 1.49
N GLU A 39 -7.21 1.50 1.60
CA GLU A 39 -8.36 2.28 2.07
C GLU A 39 -8.13 2.81 3.49
N ARG A 40 -7.58 1.97 4.38
CA ARG A 40 -7.24 2.38 5.75
C ARG A 40 -6.16 3.46 5.78
N PHE A 41 -5.14 3.33 4.94
CA PHE A 41 -4.07 4.31 4.86
C PHE A 41 -4.57 5.68 4.36
N THR A 42 -5.34 5.69 3.27
CA THR A 42 -5.94 6.92 2.72
C THR A 42 -6.86 7.58 3.74
N ARG A 43 -7.69 6.79 4.42
CA ARG A 43 -8.56 7.30 5.48
C ARG A 43 -7.75 7.92 6.62
N LEU A 44 -6.68 7.26 7.05
CA LEU A 44 -5.81 7.75 8.13
C LEU A 44 -5.14 9.07 7.76
N LEU A 45 -4.56 9.19 6.56
CA LEU A 45 -3.97 10.44 6.09
C LEU A 45 -5.00 11.57 6.04
N LYS A 46 -6.22 11.24 5.59
CA LYS A 46 -7.29 12.22 5.50
C LYS A 46 -7.76 12.72 6.86
N GLU A 47 -7.98 11.79 7.79
CA GLU A 47 -8.50 12.09 9.13
C GLU A 47 -7.46 12.82 10.00
N GLU A 48 -6.19 12.42 9.94
CA GLU A 48 -5.15 12.94 10.84
C GLU A 48 -4.38 14.13 10.28
N LEU A 49 -4.15 14.16 8.95
CA LEU A 49 -3.29 15.15 8.30
C LEU A 49 -4.03 16.01 7.26
N GLY A 50 -5.26 15.64 6.89
CA GLY A 50 -6.03 16.34 5.86
C GLY A 50 -5.49 16.17 4.43
N ILE A 51 -4.52 15.28 4.23
CA ILE A 51 -3.85 15.03 2.94
C ILE A 51 -4.30 13.70 2.32
N GLU A 52 -3.97 13.51 1.05
CA GLU A 52 -4.12 12.26 0.32
C GLU A 52 -2.75 11.56 0.21
N PRO A 53 -2.71 10.23 -0.10
CA PRO A 53 -1.46 9.55 -0.44
C PRO A 53 -0.70 10.23 -1.58
N MET A 54 0.60 9.99 -1.65
CA MET A 54 1.41 10.44 -2.77
C MET A 54 0.91 9.85 -4.09
N GLU A 55 1.02 10.63 -5.16
CA GLU A 55 0.55 10.22 -6.49
C GLU A 55 1.21 8.92 -6.97
N THR A 56 2.45 8.65 -6.56
CA THR A 56 3.16 7.37 -6.80
C THR A 56 2.43 6.19 -6.18
N THR A 57 1.99 6.33 -4.92
CA THR A 57 1.26 5.31 -4.17
C THR A 57 -0.13 5.07 -4.75
N VAL A 58 -0.83 6.14 -5.14
CA VAL A 58 -2.13 6.05 -5.84
C VAL A 58 -1.98 5.27 -7.15
N ARG A 59 -0.98 5.62 -7.97
CA ARG A 59 -0.70 4.92 -9.24
C ARG A 59 -0.32 3.47 -9.02
N LEU A 60 0.49 3.16 -8.01
CA LEU A 60 0.84 1.78 -7.66
C LEU A 60 -0.44 0.99 -7.34
N TYR A 61 -1.29 1.49 -6.46
CA TYR A 61 -2.55 0.84 -6.10
C TYR A 61 -3.43 0.58 -7.33
N GLN A 62 -3.63 1.59 -8.19
CA GLN A 62 -4.41 1.45 -9.42
C GLN A 62 -3.85 0.36 -10.35
N ARG A 63 -2.52 0.29 -10.49
CA ARG A 63 -1.83 -0.72 -11.31
C ARG A 63 -1.97 -2.13 -10.75
N LEU A 64 -1.85 -2.29 -9.43
CA LEU A 64 -2.07 -3.58 -8.76
C LEU A 64 -3.53 -4.03 -8.87
N CYS A 65 -4.48 -3.09 -8.79
CA CYS A 65 -5.91 -3.38 -8.94
C CYS A 65 -6.32 -3.78 -10.36
N SER A 66 -5.66 -3.25 -11.40
CA SER A 66 -5.93 -3.58 -12.80
C SER A 66 -5.27 -4.87 -13.27
N GLY A 67 -4.45 -5.52 -12.44
CA GLY A 67 -3.81 -6.79 -12.76
C GLY A 67 -2.70 -6.68 -13.80
N SER A 68 -2.08 -5.51 -13.97
CA SER A 68 -0.94 -5.35 -14.88
C SER A 68 0.27 -6.16 -14.36
N ALA A 69 0.46 -7.35 -14.94
CA ALA A 69 1.35 -8.41 -14.45
C ALA A 69 2.86 -8.07 -14.49
N LYS A 70 3.26 -6.94 -15.09
CA LYS A 70 4.68 -6.61 -15.34
C LYS A 70 5.50 -6.31 -14.07
N ASP A 71 4.87 -6.10 -12.92
CA ASP A 71 5.51 -5.58 -11.71
C ASP A 71 5.62 -6.56 -10.53
N ILE A 72 4.95 -7.72 -10.61
CA ILE A 72 5.12 -8.76 -9.58
C ILE A 72 6.54 -9.35 -9.70
N SER A 73 7.11 -9.28 -10.91
CA SER A 73 8.46 -9.67 -11.33
C SER A 73 9.48 -8.54 -11.17
N MET A 74 9.72 -8.08 -9.95
CA MET A 74 11.04 -7.56 -9.56
C MET A 74 11.15 -7.59 -8.04
N ALA A 75 11.83 -8.63 -7.56
CA ALA A 75 12.59 -8.68 -6.33
C ALA A 75 13.81 -9.55 -6.63
#